data_AF-A0A950WW97-F1
#
_entry.id   AF-A0A950WW97-F1
#
_cell.length_a   1.000
_cell.length_b   1.000
_cell.length_c   1.000
_cell.angle_alpha   90.00
_cell.angle_beta   90.00
_cell.angle_gamma   90.00
#
_symmetry.space_group_name_H-M   'P 1'
#
loop_
_entity.id
_entity.type
_entity.pdbx_description
1 polymer ?
#
loop_
_entity_poly.entity_id
_entity_poly.type
_entity_poly.pdbx_seq_one_letter_code
_entity_poly.pdbx_strand_id
1 'polypeptide(L)'
;MLSDRGRGAARTVVVASTFTLLLLIYVLPAAHAYADSGGEEQQFVARINAYRRAHGVAALVVDSRLTGIARNWSEHNAEAQQSSHNPDLAAEAGTSAKLGENVGNGDSVDWLESSFEQSPEHERNLLDPDFRFIGVGVVDTPDVVWVTQDFQGDSRAQNTGGSSPSPAPFPQEPVAPPQPTPPEQPAPATTPARSAPTMTTPSPRTVSAPKVSVSSPSAPVAVVSDPEAADNLRQALATWNSVTG
;
A
#
# COMPACT_ATOMS: atom_id res chain seq x y z
N MET A 1 87.35 31.37 9.42
CA MET A 1 86.64 30.07 9.37
C MET A 1 85.16 30.34 9.56
N LEU A 2 84.35 29.93 8.57
CA LEU A 2 82.89 29.65 8.52
C LEU A 2 81.94 30.52 9.38
N SER A 3 81.07 31.33 8.77
CA SER A 3 79.69 31.00 8.30
C SER A 3 78.72 30.85 9.49
N ASP A 4 77.49 31.34 9.53
CA ASP A 4 76.52 31.62 8.47
C ASP A 4 75.40 32.54 9.00
N ARG A 5 74.62 33.06 8.05
CA ARG A 5 73.60 34.11 8.13
C ARG A 5 72.27 33.61 8.70
N GLY A 6 71.56 34.50 9.40
CA GLY A 6 70.12 34.39 9.66
C GLY A 6 69.41 35.67 9.25
N ARG A 7 68.83 35.70 8.04
CA ARG A 7 67.98 36.79 7.53
C ARG A 7 66.60 36.69 8.16
N GLY A 8 66.22 37.64 9.01
CA GLY A 8 64.83 37.88 9.41
C GLY A 8 64.21 38.90 8.45
N ALA A 9 63.50 38.42 7.43
CA ALA A 9 62.79 39.25 6.47
C ALA A 9 61.65 40.01 7.14
N ALA A 10 61.52 41.27 6.73
CA ALA A 10 60.48 42.19 7.13
C ALA A 10 59.09 41.80 6.59
N ARG A 11 58.09 42.44 7.22
CA ARG A 11 56.75 42.77 6.71
C ARG A 11 55.63 41.78 7.07
N THR A 12 54.83 42.18 8.05
CA THR A 12 53.39 41.88 8.01
C THR A 12 52.65 43.18 7.74
N VAL A 13 52.08 43.25 6.55
CA VAL A 13 51.23 44.31 6.01
C VAL A 13 49.85 44.21 6.69
N VAL A 14 49.30 45.35 7.08
CA VAL A 14 47.90 45.51 7.49
C VAL A 14 47.05 45.78 6.24
N VAL A 15 45.79 45.29 6.29
CA VAL A 15 44.60 45.60 5.46
C VAL A 15 44.27 44.58 4.35
N ALA A 16 43.21 43.79 4.59
CA ALA A 16 42.15 43.52 3.60
C ALA A 16 40.91 42.95 4.30
N SER A 17 39.80 43.66 4.18
CA SER A 17 38.47 43.34 4.72
C SER A 17 37.88 42.09 4.09
N THR A 18 37.41 41.13 4.89
CA THR A 18 36.38 40.16 4.46
C THR A 18 35.28 40.10 5.51
N PHE A 19 34.12 40.58 5.08
CA PHE A 19 32.81 40.46 5.70
C PHE A 19 32.41 38.98 5.70
N THR A 20 32.91 38.17 6.65
CA THR A 20 32.34 36.83 6.87
C THR A 20 31.12 36.99 7.76
N LEU A 21 30.03 37.45 7.14
CA LEU A 21 28.68 37.24 7.65
C LEU A 21 28.52 35.73 7.80
N LEU A 22 28.71 35.23 9.03
CA LEU A 22 28.30 33.91 9.45
C LEU A 22 26.78 33.88 9.29
N LEU A 23 26.35 33.51 8.09
CA LEU A 23 24.99 33.12 7.79
C LEU A 23 24.73 31.86 8.61
N LEU A 24 24.25 32.08 9.83
CA LEU A 24 23.59 31.08 10.64
C LEU A 24 22.33 30.70 9.84
N ILE A 25 22.48 29.80 8.87
CA ILE A 25 21.35 29.08 8.30
C ILE A 25 20.85 28.20 9.45
N TYR A 26 19.95 28.75 10.25
CA TYR A 26 19.02 27.94 11.02
C TYR A 26 18.21 27.20 9.96
N VAL A 27 18.64 25.98 9.64
CA VAL A 27 17.76 25.01 9.01
C VAL A 27 16.74 24.71 10.09
N LEU A 28 15.67 25.51 10.14
CA LEU A 28 14.46 25.06 10.79
C LEU A 28 14.16 23.73 10.11
N PRO A 29 13.99 22.61 10.84
CA PRO A 29 13.36 21.47 10.22
C PRO A 29 12.06 22.02 9.63
N ALA A 30 11.88 21.85 8.31
CA ALA A 30 10.57 22.06 7.74
C ALA A 30 9.64 21.22 8.61
N ALA A 31 8.77 21.89 9.37
CA ALA A 31 7.65 21.21 9.98
C ALA A 31 6.95 20.57 8.79
N HIS A 32 7.15 19.26 8.64
CA HIS A 32 6.33 18.49 7.72
C HIS A 32 4.94 18.74 8.27
N ALA A 33 4.11 19.45 7.51
CA ALA A 33 2.73 19.58 7.87
C ALA A 33 2.22 18.14 7.93
N TYR A 34 1.98 17.64 9.15
CA TYR A 34 1.17 16.44 9.34
C TYR A 34 -0.06 16.67 8.46
N ALA A 35 -0.36 15.73 7.55
CA ALA A 35 -1.56 15.89 6.77
C ALA A 35 -2.75 15.97 7.74
N ASP A 36 -3.79 16.67 7.34
CA ASP A 36 -5.01 16.71 8.15
C ASP A 36 -5.57 15.28 8.18
N SER A 37 -5.34 14.56 9.28
CA SER A 37 -5.77 13.17 9.42
C SER A 37 -7.28 13.01 9.19
N GLY A 38 -8.07 14.04 9.52
CA GLY A 38 -9.50 14.07 9.19
C GLY A 38 -9.78 14.16 7.68
N GLY A 39 -8.89 14.78 6.91
CA GLY A 39 -8.92 14.81 5.45
C GLY A 39 -8.51 13.47 4.82
N GLU A 40 -7.54 12.77 5.41
CA GLU A 40 -7.11 11.45 4.94
C GLU A 40 -8.13 10.35 5.27
N GLU A 41 -8.74 10.38 6.44
CA GLU A 41 -9.87 9.50 6.80
C GLU A 41 -11.01 9.61 5.78
N GLN A 42 -11.35 10.83 5.34
CA GLN A 42 -12.34 11.06 4.29
C GLN A 42 -11.90 10.51 2.93
N GLN A 43 -10.62 10.60 2.60
CA GLN A 43 -10.08 10.04 1.36
C GLN A 43 -10.16 8.50 1.37
N PHE A 44 -9.80 7.84 2.47
CA PHE A 44 -10.00 6.40 2.63
C PHE A 44 -11.47 6.01 2.44
N VAL A 45 -12.39 6.65 3.17
CA VAL A 45 -13.84 6.37 3.05
C VAL A 45 -14.34 6.54 1.61
N ALA A 46 -13.88 7.60 0.93
CA ALA A 46 -14.27 7.86 -0.46
C ALA A 46 -13.77 6.75 -1.41
N ARG A 47 -12.54 6.27 -1.23
CA ARG A 47 -11.96 5.18 -2.02
C ARG A 47 -12.65 3.85 -1.75
N ILE A 48 -12.83 3.47 -0.48
CA ILE A 48 -13.55 2.27 -0.07
C ILE A 48 -14.95 2.23 -0.70
N ASN A 49 -15.69 3.34 -0.63
CA ASN A 49 -17.03 3.41 -1.21
C ASN A 49 -17.04 3.45 -2.74
N ALA A 50 -16.00 3.98 -3.38
CA ALA A 50 -15.83 3.89 -4.83
C ALA A 50 -15.56 2.44 -5.25
N TYR A 51 -14.70 1.73 -4.52
CA TYR A 51 -14.37 0.32 -4.73
C TYR A 51 -15.59 -0.58 -4.55
N ARG A 52 -16.34 -0.40 -3.45
CA ARG A 52 -17.61 -1.11 -3.21
C ARG A 52 -18.62 -0.89 -4.33
N ARG A 53 -18.76 0.34 -4.81
CA ARG A 53 -19.65 0.66 -5.94
C ARG A 53 -19.21 -0.03 -7.23
N ALA A 54 -17.90 -0.05 -7.52
CA ALA A 54 -17.36 -0.74 -8.69
C ALA A 54 -17.67 -2.25 -8.69
N HIS A 55 -17.80 -2.84 -7.50
CA HIS A 55 -18.13 -4.25 -7.30
C HIS A 55 -19.60 -4.51 -6.96
N GLY A 56 -20.48 -3.52 -7.13
CA GLY A 56 -21.92 -3.68 -6.94
C GLY A 56 -22.38 -3.88 -5.50
N VAL A 57 -21.54 -3.52 -4.52
CA VAL A 57 -21.86 -3.59 -3.08
C VAL A 57 -22.26 -2.20 -2.57
N ALA A 58 -23.23 -2.15 -1.67
CA ALA A 58 -23.72 -0.89 -1.10
C ALA A 58 -22.61 -0.13 -0.36
N ALA A 59 -22.58 1.20 -0.51
CA ALA A 59 -21.67 2.07 0.21
C ALA A 59 -21.89 2.00 1.74
N LEU A 60 -20.79 2.16 2.48
CA LEU A 60 -20.76 2.25 3.93
C LEU A 60 -21.03 3.68 4.40
N VAL A 61 -21.73 3.80 5.52
CA VAL A 61 -22.01 5.06 6.19
C VAL A 61 -20.97 5.27 7.29
N VAL A 62 -20.37 6.46 7.37
CA VAL A 62 -19.42 6.76 8.44
C VAL A 62 -20.13 6.77 9.80
N ASP A 63 -19.59 6.02 10.77
CA ASP A 63 -19.97 6.05 12.19
C ASP A 63 -18.82 6.69 12.97
N SER A 64 -19.08 7.88 13.53
CA SER A 64 -18.07 8.64 14.27
C SER A 64 -17.53 7.92 15.51
N ARG A 65 -18.32 7.01 16.11
CA ARG A 65 -17.86 6.19 17.24
C ARG A 65 -16.79 5.20 16.78
N LEU A 66 -17.01 4.54 15.64
CA LEU A 66 -16.01 3.63 15.05
C LEU A 66 -14.77 4.41 14.62
N THR A 67 -14.91 5.62 14.04
CA THR A 67 -13.77 6.48 13.72
C THR A 67 -12.93 6.79 14.96
N GLY A 68 -13.56 7.07 16.10
CA GLY A 68 -12.83 7.29 17.36
C GLY A 68 -12.04 6.06 17.83
N ILE A 69 -12.63 4.87 17.73
CA ILE A 69 -11.98 3.60 18.06
C ILE A 69 -10.80 3.34 17.13
N ALA A 70 -11.03 3.41 15.82
CA ALA A 70 -10.02 3.21 14.80
C ALA A 70 -8.83 4.17 14.94
N ARG A 71 -9.09 5.44 15.30
CA ARG A 71 -8.02 6.43 15.50
C ARG A 71 -7.18 6.11 16.72
N ASN A 72 -7.81 5.80 17.86
CA ASN A 72 -7.09 5.36 19.06
C ASN A 72 -6.24 4.12 18.77
N TRP A 73 -6.74 3.19 17.96
CA TRP A 73 -5.99 2.00 17.58
C TRP A 73 -4.84 2.28 16.60
N SER A 74 -5.04 3.23 15.67
CA SER A 74 -3.96 3.70 14.79
C SER A 74 -2.85 4.37 15.58
N GLU A 75 -3.19 5.16 16.62
CA GLU A 75 -2.22 5.74 17.56
C GLU A 75 -1.44 4.63 18.29
N HIS A 76 -2.14 3.60 18.80
CA HIS A 76 -1.50 2.45 19.43
C HIS A 76 -0.51 1.73 18.48
N ASN A 77 -0.93 1.42 17.26
CA ASN A 77 -0.07 0.74 16.28
C ASN A 77 1.13 1.62 15.88
N ALA A 78 0.94 2.94 15.75
CA ALA A 78 2.02 3.89 15.48
C ALA A 78 3.04 3.95 16.62
N GLU A 79 2.58 4.02 17.87
CA GLU A 79 3.44 3.99 19.06
C GLU A 79 4.20 2.66 19.20
N ALA A 80 3.53 1.54 18.91
CA ALA A 80 4.13 0.21 18.93
C ALA A 80 5.04 -0.06 17.72
N GLN A 81 4.98 0.79 16.68
CA GLN A 81 5.61 0.59 15.37
C GLN A 81 5.31 -0.78 14.75
N GLN A 82 4.09 -1.30 14.99
CA GLN A 82 3.67 -2.62 14.53
C GLN A 82 2.17 -2.61 14.28
N SER A 83 1.76 -2.97 13.06
CA SER A 83 0.35 -3.17 12.73
C SER A 83 -0.17 -4.44 13.41
N SER A 84 -1.22 -4.30 14.21
CA SER A 84 -1.89 -5.39 14.90
C SER A 84 -3.40 -5.11 14.97
N HIS A 85 -4.21 -6.15 15.13
CA HIS A 85 -5.66 -6.02 15.27
C HIS A 85 -6.06 -5.59 16.69
N ASN A 86 -7.12 -4.79 16.83
CA ASN A 86 -7.66 -4.37 18.13
C ASN A 86 -8.35 -5.55 18.83
N PRO A 87 -7.78 -6.08 19.94
CA PRO A 87 -8.39 -7.19 20.66
C PRO A 87 -9.70 -6.81 21.36
N ASP A 88 -9.93 -5.52 21.59
CA ASP A 88 -11.05 -4.98 22.35
C ASP A 88 -12.13 -4.32 21.47
N LEU A 89 -11.99 -4.35 20.13
CA LEU A 89 -12.91 -3.71 19.18
C LEU A 89 -14.38 -4.08 19.45
N ALA A 90 -14.68 -5.35 19.75
CA ALA A 90 -16.04 -5.79 20.04
C ALA A 90 -16.61 -5.17 21.32
N ALA A 91 -15.77 -5.05 22.35
CA ALA A 91 -16.16 -4.45 23.63
C ALA A 91 -16.34 -2.93 23.49
N GLU A 92 -15.41 -2.26 22.81
CA GLU A 92 -15.45 -0.82 22.55
C GLU A 92 -16.61 -0.44 21.63
N ALA A 93 -16.92 -1.30 20.65
CA ALA A 93 -18.03 -1.06 19.75
C ALA A 93 -19.40 -1.22 20.43
N GLY A 94 -19.48 -1.98 21.52
CA GLY A 94 -20.69 -2.13 22.33
C GLY A 94 -21.87 -2.70 21.55
N THR A 95 -21.61 -3.53 20.55
CA THR A 95 -22.61 -4.07 19.62
C THR A 95 -22.52 -5.58 19.51
N SER A 96 -23.65 -6.24 19.24
CA SER A 96 -23.67 -7.64 18.84
C SER A 96 -23.49 -7.80 17.32
N ALA A 97 -23.57 -6.72 16.55
CA ALA A 97 -23.45 -6.75 15.10
C ALA A 97 -22.12 -7.38 14.65
N LYS A 98 -22.09 -7.87 13.42
CA LYS A 98 -20.86 -8.33 12.77
C LYS A 98 -19.86 -7.18 12.74
N LEU A 99 -18.61 -7.47 13.08
CA LEU A 99 -17.49 -6.54 13.03
C LEU A 99 -16.41 -7.08 12.11
N GLY A 100 -15.64 -6.16 11.52
CA GLY A 100 -14.43 -6.46 10.75
C GLY A 100 -13.43 -5.33 10.93
N GLU A 101 -12.15 -5.61 10.70
CA GLU A 101 -11.08 -4.63 10.85
C GLU A 101 -10.03 -4.86 9.77
N ASN A 102 -9.60 -3.80 9.10
CA ASN A 102 -8.36 -3.77 8.35
C ASN A 102 -7.38 -2.84 9.07
N VAL A 103 -6.13 -3.26 9.23
CA VAL A 103 -5.05 -2.46 9.81
C VAL A 103 -3.87 -2.44 8.86
N GLY A 104 -3.19 -1.31 8.77
CA GLY A 104 -2.04 -1.20 7.89
C GLY A 104 -1.24 0.06 8.11
N ASN A 105 -0.06 0.07 7.49
CA ASN A 105 0.83 1.21 7.48
C ASN A 105 1.60 1.29 6.16
N GLY A 106 1.89 2.50 5.68
CA GLY A 106 2.50 2.68 4.37
C GLY A 106 2.66 4.14 3.94
N ASP A 107 3.03 4.33 2.68
CA ASP A 107 3.49 5.62 2.15
C ASP A 107 2.37 6.67 1.98
N SER A 108 1.12 6.24 1.74
CA SER A 108 -0.01 7.14 1.45
C SER A 108 -1.34 6.42 1.52
N VAL A 109 -2.43 7.19 1.58
CA VAL A 109 -3.82 6.70 1.45
C VAL A 109 -3.99 5.82 0.21
N ASP A 110 -3.56 6.30 -0.96
CA ASP A 110 -3.72 5.61 -2.25
C ASP A 110 -3.01 4.25 -2.27
N TRP A 111 -1.78 4.23 -1.78
CA TRP A 111 -0.97 3.01 -1.74
C TRP A 111 -1.56 1.99 -0.76
N LEU A 112 -2.00 2.46 0.42
CA LEU A 112 -2.58 1.61 1.45
C LEU A 112 -3.90 0.99 1.01
N GLU A 113 -4.82 1.80 0.48
CA GLU A 113 -6.10 1.29 0.04
C GLU A 113 -5.93 0.30 -1.13
N SER A 114 -5.09 0.62 -2.12
CA SER A 114 -4.78 -0.31 -3.21
C SER A 114 -4.18 -1.62 -2.70
N SER A 115 -3.40 -1.57 -1.61
CA SER A 115 -2.81 -2.75 -0.99
C SER A 115 -3.86 -3.61 -0.27
N PHE A 116 -4.85 -2.99 0.38
CA PHE A 116 -5.99 -3.72 0.95
C PHE A 116 -6.86 -4.35 -0.12
N GLU A 117 -7.16 -3.64 -1.21
CA GLU A 117 -7.93 -4.15 -2.36
C GLU A 117 -7.26 -5.37 -3.01
N GLN A 118 -5.93 -5.44 -3.04
CA GLN A 118 -5.17 -6.55 -3.62
C GLN A 118 -4.91 -7.70 -2.66
N SER A 119 -5.28 -7.54 -1.38
CA SER A 119 -5.08 -8.56 -0.35
C SER A 119 -6.37 -9.30 -0.07
N PRO A 120 -6.48 -10.61 -0.39
CA PRO A 120 -7.74 -11.35 -0.24
C PRO A 120 -8.30 -11.38 1.18
N GLU A 121 -7.47 -11.19 2.20
CA GLU A 121 -7.92 -11.11 3.59
C GLU A 121 -8.62 -9.78 3.89
N HIS A 122 -8.06 -8.66 3.43
CA HIS A 122 -8.58 -7.31 3.64
C HIS A 122 -9.74 -6.97 2.69
N GLU A 123 -9.64 -7.41 1.42
CA GLU A 123 -10.67 -7.22 0.39
C GLU A 123 -12.02 -7.83 0.82
N ARG A 124 -12.00 -8.95 1.56
CA ARG A 124 -13.22 -9.54 2.10
C ARG A 124 -13.96 -8.60 3.04
N ASN A 125 -13.26 -7.82 3.86
CA ASN A 125 -13.93 -6.80 4.68
C ASN A 125 -14.46 -5.65 3.80
N LEU A 126 -13.65 -5.20 2.83
CA LEU A 126 -14.04 -4.13 1.91
C LEU A 126 -15.30 -4.46 1.11
N LEU A 127 -15.53 -5.72 0.75
CA LEU A 127 -16.66 -6.14 -0.10
C LEU A 127 -17.74 -6.93 0.62
N ASP A 128 -17.65 -7.06 1.95
CA ASP A 128 -18.66 -7.78 2.70
C ASP A 128 -20.02 -7.07 2.58
N PRO A 129 -21.06 -7.74 2.05
CA PRO A 129 -22.38 -7.15 1.87
C PRO A 129 -23.19 -7.09 3.16
N ASP A 130 -22.67 -7.56 4.31
CA ASP A 130 -23.33 -7.43 5.61
C ASP A 130 -22.90 -6.15 6.36
N PHE A 131 -21.78 -5.55 5.98
CA PHE A 131 -21.33 -4.28 6.58
C PHE A 131 -22.13 -3.09 6.06
N ARG A 132 -22.44 -2.16 6.98
CA ARG A 132 -23.26 -0.96 6.73
C ARG A 132 -22.58 0.31 7.20
N PHE A 133 -21.76 0.20 8.25
CA PHE A 133 -21.07 1.31 8.86
C PHE A 133 -19.56 1.12 8.79
N ILE A 134 -18.84 2.23 8.76
CA ILE A 134 -17.38 2.26 8.81
C ILE A 134 -16.89 3.38 9.72
N GLY A 135 -15.82 3.11 10.46
CA GLY A 135 -14.94 4.11 11.02
C GLY A 135 -13.57 3.97 10.41
N VAL A 136 -12.94 5.07 10.01
CA VAL A 136 -11.53 5.09 9.61
C VAL A 136 -10.80 6.00 10.56
N GLY A 137 -9.66 5.56 11.07
CA GLY A 137 -8.74 6.34 11.88
C GLY A 137 -7.39 6.39 11.19
N VAL A 138 -6.79 7.57 11.12
CA VAL A 138 -5.46 7.77 10.52
C VAL A 138 -4.54 8.49 11.48
N VAL A 139 -3.29 8.02 11.56
CA VAL A 139 -2.20 8.70 12.27
C VAL A 139 -0.98 8.81 11.37
N ASP A 140 -0.59 10.05 11.10
CA ASP A 140 0.64 10.34 10.38
C ASP A 140 1.85 10.41 11.31
N THR A 141 2.89 9.72 10.90
CA THR A 141 4.27 9.96 11.34
C THR A 141 5.06 10.51 10.15
N PRO A 142 6.27 11.08 10.34
CA PRO A 142 7.00 11.73 9.26
C PRO A 142 7.19 10.91 7.97
N ASP A 143 7.23 9.57 8.07
CA ASP A 143 7.51 8.68 6.94
C ASP A 143 6.41 7.62 6.72
N VAL A 144 5.41 7.53 7.60
CA VAL A 144 4.45 6.41 7.60
C VAL A 144 3.06 6.90 8.00
N VAL A 145 2.08 6.60 7.14
CA VAL A 145 0.66 6.68 7.44
C VAL A 145 0.25 5.39 8.14
N TRP A 146 -0.36 5.47 9.32
CA TRP A 146 -0.97 4.34 10.02
C TRP A 146 -2.48 4.44 9.91
N VAL A 147 -3.14 3.34 9.58
CA VAL A 147 -4.60 3.31 9.38
C VAL A 147 -5.23 2.09 10.00
N THR A 148 -6.40 2.30 10.60
CA THR A 148 -7.36 1.28 10.98
C THR A 148 -8.70 1.58 10.32
N GLN A 149 -9.33 0.56 9.73
CA GLN A 149 -10.67 0.60 9.14
C GLN A 149 -11.58 -0.37 9.88
N ASP A 150 -12.50 0.15 10.67
CA ASP A 150 -13.46 -0.63 11.46
C ASP A 150 -14.79 -0.71 10.74
N PHE A 151 -15.24 -1.93 10.46
CA PHE A 151 -16.49 -2.21 9.76
C PHE A 151 -17.53 -2.76 10.73
N GLN A 152 -18.78 -2.34 10.55
CA GLN A 152 -19.89 -2.85 11.37
C GLN A 152 -21.15 -3.12 10.54
N GLY A 153 -21.80 -4.25 10.80
CA GLY A 153 -23.10 -4.59 10.22
C GLY A 153 -24.28 -3.92 10.92
N ASP A 154 -25.50 -4.26 10.50
CA ASP A 154 -26.72 -3.83 11.21
C ASP A 154 -27.03 -4.79 12.37
N SER A 155 -27.08 -4.27 13.60
CA SER A 155 -27.46 -5.05 14.78
C SER A 155 -28.92 -5.52 14.73
N ARG A 156 -29.78 -4.87 13.93
CA ARG A 156 -31.18 -5.29 13.74
C ARG A 156 -31.31 -6.52 12.85
N ALA A 157 -30.41 -6.70 11.88
CA ALA A 157 -30.41 -7.85 10.98
C ALA A 157 -30.10 -9.16 11.72
N GLN A 158 -29.39 -9.10 12.85
CA GLN A 158 -29.12 -10.28 13.67
C GLN A 158 -30.27 -10.71 14.58
N ASN A 159 -31.22 -9.81 14.90
CA ASN A 159 -32.39 -10.15 15.70
C ASN A 159 -33.53 -10.79 14.89
N THR A 160 -33.39 -10.85 13.56
CA THR A 160 -34.29 -11.57 12.67
C THR A 160 -33.54 -12.73 12.04
N GLY A 161 -33.59 -13.91 12.68
CA GLY A 161 -33.15 -15.15 12.03
C GLY A 161 -33.96 -15.37 10.75
N GLY A 162 -33.40 -15.01 9.60
CA GLY A 162 -34.07 -15.18 8.31
C GLY A 162 -33.69 -14.13 7.29
N SER A 163 -32.93 -14.57 6.28
CA SER A 163 -32.82 -14.04 4.92
C SER A 163 -32.74 -12.52 4.77
N SER A 164 -31.51 -12.02 4.59
CA SER A 164 -31.29 -10.71 3.97
C SER A 164 -32.08 -10.65 2.65
N PRO A 165 -32.95 -9.65 2.42
CA PRO A 165 -33.60 -9.50 1.14
C PRO A 165 -32.52 -9.25 0.08
N SER A 166 -32.54 -10.06 -0.99
CA SER A 166 -31.80 -9.76 -2.21
C SER A 166 -32.12 -8.32 -2.63
N PRO A 167 -31.11 -7.46 -2.90
CA PRO A 167 -31.36 -6.11 -3.36
C PRO A 167 -32.29 -6.15 -4.57
N ALA A 168 -33.33 -5.30 -4.56
CA ALA A 168 -34.15 -5.09 -5.74
C ALA A 168 -33.23 -4.75 -6.94
N PRO A 169 -33.54 -5.22 -8.16
CA PRO A 169 -32.74 -4.86 -9.32
C PRO A 169 -32.72 -3.33 -9.47
N PHE A 170 -31.52 -2.75 -9.47
CA PHE A 170 -31.34 -1.34 -9.76
C PHE A 170 -31.92 -1.01 -11.15
N PRO A 171 -32.45 0.20 -11.38
CA PRO A 171 -32.76 0.68 -12.72
C PRO A 171 -31.53 0.54 -13.61
N GLN A 172 -31.65 -0.19 -14.72
CA GLN A 172 -30.59 -0.29 -15.71
C GLN A 172 -30.35 1.10 -16.31
N GLU A 173 -29.14 1.63 -16.16
CA GLU A 173 -28.69 2.73 -17.02
C GLU A 173 -28.78 2.28 -18.49
N PRO A 174 -29.12 3.18 -19.44
CA PRO A 174 -29.16 2.84 -20.85
C PRO A 174 -27.83 2.24 -21.31
N VAL A 175 -27.89 1.03 -21.87
CA VAL A 175 -26.73 0.33 -22.45
C VAL A 175 -26.07 1.24 -23.48
N ALA A 176 -24.80 1.60 -23.23
CA ALA A 176 -23.98 2.28 -24.22
C ALA A 176 -23.86 1.40 -25.48
N PRO A 177 -23.96 1.96 -26.71
CA PRO A 177 -23.79 1.19 -27.93
C PRO A 177 -22.41 0.52 -27.98
N PRO A 178 -22.29 -0.65 -28.64
CA PRO A 178 -21.03 -1.37 -28.70
C PRO A 178 -19.93 -0.49 -29.33
N GLN A 179 -18.80 -0.38 -28.65
CA GLN A 179 -17.59 0.18 -29.24
C GLN A 179 -17.18 -0.67 -30.45
N PRO A 180 -16.76 -0.06 -31.57
CA PRO A 180 -16.22 -0.80 -32.71
C PRO A 180 -14.92 -1.51 -32.33
N THR A 181 -14.80 -2.75 -32.77
CA THR A 181 -13.60 -3.60 -32.63
C THR A 181 -12.38 -2.89 -33.23
N PRO A 182 -11.24 -2.82 -32.53
CA PRO A 182 -9.97 -2.39 -33.13
C PRO A 182 -9.61 -3.29 -34.32
N PRO A 183 -9.09 -2.75 -35.43
CA PRO A 183 -8.67 -3.57 -36.56
C PRO A 183 -7.53 -4.51 -36.16
N GLU A 184 -7.69 -5.77 -36.52
CA GLU A 184 -6.71 -6.85 -36.36
C GLU A 184 -5.43 -6.49 -37.13
N GLN A 185 -4.33 -6.27 -36.41
CA GLN A 185 -3.02 -6.02 -37.01
C GLN A 185 -2.51 -7.33 -37.67
N PRO A 186 -2.10 -7.34 -38.95
CA PRO A 186 -1.63 -8.55 -39.59
C PRO A 186 -0.34 -9.10 -38.95
N ALA A 187 -0.34 -10.39 -38.65
CA ALA A 187 0.85 -11.14 -38.24
C ALA A 187 1.93 -11.12 -39.36
N PRO A 188 3.22 -10.97 -39.04
CA PRO A 188 4.27 -11.12 -40.05
C PRO A 188 4.39 -12.57 -40.54
N ALA A 189 4.42 -12.72 -41.87
CA ALA A 189 4.44 -13.99 -42.58
C ALA A 189 5.72 -14.80 -42.35
N THR A 190 5.53 -16.12 -42.26
CA THR A 190 6.55 -17.16 -42.11
C THR A 190 7.29 -17.42 -43.44
N THR A 191 8.62 -17.47 -43.39
CA THR A 191 9.47 -17.93 -44.51
C THR A 191 9.42 -19.47 -44.63
N PRO A 192 9.42 -20.07 -45.83
CA PRO A 192 9.25 -21.52 -46.00
C PRO A 192 10.49 -22.36 -45.67
N ALA A 193 10.21 -23.60 -45.26
CA ALA A 193 11.12 -24.65 -44.84
C ALA A 193 12.13 -25.11 -45.91
N ARG A 194 13.34 -25.47 -45.45
CA ARG A 194 14.33 -26.25 -46.21
C ARG A 194 14.52 -27.62 -45.58
N SER A 195 14.47 -28.65 -46.43
CA SER A 195 14.39 -30.08 -46.12
C SER A 195 15.52 -30.67 -45.27
N ALA A 196 15.17 -31.71 -44.52
CA ALA A 196 16.02 -32.50 -43.63
C ALA A 196 17.18 -33.26 -44.31
N PRO A 197 18.19 -33.64 -43.52
CA PRO A 197 18.76 -34.99 -43.61
C PRO A 197 18.62 -35.75 -42.28
N THR A 198 18.14 -36.98 -42.38
CA THR A 198 18.17 -38.05 -41.36
C THR A 198 19.61 -38.39 -41.00
N MET A 199 19.96 -38.57 -39.71
CA MET A 199 20.97 -39.55 -39.24
C MET A 199 20.87 -39.82 -37.72
N THR A 200 20.46 -41.05 -37.40
CA THR A 200 20.96 -41.98 -36.34
C THR A 200 21.10 -41.55 -34.87
N THR A 201 20.32 -42.23 -34.03
CA THR A 201 20.48 -42.46 -32.58
C THR A 201 21.85 -43.01 -32.17
N PRO A 202 22.38 -42.60 -31.00
CA PRO A 202 22.94 -43.57 -30.06
C PRO A 202 22.40 -43.43 -28.61
N SER A 203 22.41 -44.57 -27.92
CA SER A 203 21.94 -44.90 -26.55
C SER A 203 22.46 -44.03 -25.38
N PRO A 204 21.83 -44.13 -24.18
CA PRO A 204 21.99 -43.18 -23.08
C PRO A 204 23.23 -43.46 -22.21
N ARG A 205 23.82 -42.39 -21.65
CA ARG A 205 24.73 -42.48 -20.49
C ARG A 205 24.06 -41.88 -19.26
N THR A 206 23.93 -42.73 -18.26
CA THR A 206 23.52 -42.47 -16.88
C THR A 206 24.52 -41.55 -16.17
N VAL A 207 24.05 -40.49 -15.47
CA VAL A 207 24.79 -39.88 -14.34
C VAL A 207 23.80 -39.42 -13.26
N SER A 208 24.18 -39.74 -12.03
CA SER A 208 23.47 -39.77 -10.74
C SER A 208 22.81 -38.49 -10.22
N ALA A 209 21.76 -38.69 -9.43
CA ALA A 209 21.19 -37.74 -8.47
C ALA A 209 22.10 -37.50 -7.26
N PRO A 210 22.03 -36.34 -6.59
CA PRO A 210 22.45 -36.21 -5.20
C PRO A 210 21.27 -36.32 -4.22
N LYS A 211 21.60 -36.95 -3.10
CA LYS A 211 20.78 -37.38 -1.98
C LYS A 211 20.32 -36.20 -1.11
N VAL A 212 19.01 -36.10 -0.86
CA VAL A 212 18.44 -35.20 0.16
C VAL A 212 18.87 -35.69 1.55
N SER A 213 19.61 -34.86 2.28
CA SER A 213 19.81 -35.04 3.73
C SER A 213 18.87 -34.10 4.47
N VAL A 214 18.05 -34.69 5.35
CA VAL A 214 17.08 -34.01 6.20
C VAL A 214 17.76 -33.65 7.51
N SER A 215 17.77 -32.36 7.86
CA SER A 215 18.07 -31.89 9.21
C SER A 215 17.40 -30.52 9.45
N SER A 216 16.39 -30.53 10.31
CA SER A 216 15.84 -29.36 11.03
C SER A 216 16.79 -28.99 12.20
N PRO A 217 16.84 -27.75 12.73
CA PRO A 217 15.71 -27.13 13.45
C PRO A 217 15.52 -25.59 13.26
N SER A 218 14.38 -25.10 13.78
CA SER A 218 13.84 -23.73 13.79
C SER A 218 14.77 -22.61 14.29
N ALA A 219 14.68 -21.44 13.63
CA ALA A 219 15.02 -20.09 14.09
C ALA A 219 14.20 -19.05 13.26
N PRO A 220 14.06 -17.78 13.70
CA PRO A 220 12.91 -16.93 13.39
C PRO A 220 12.98 -16.33 11.97
N VAL A 221 11.81 -16.16 11.35
CA VAL A 221 11.68 -15.50 10.04
C VAL A 221 11.84 -13.99 10.23
N ALA A 222 12.96 -13.46 9.76
CA ALA A 222 13.12 -12.03 9.51
C ALA A 222 12.23 -11.64 8.31
N VAL A 223 11.46 -10.57 8.48
CA VAL A 223 10.69 -9.93 7.42
C VAL A 223 11.69 -9.35 6.41
N VAL A 224 11.72 -9.91 5.21
CA VAL A 224 12.38 -9.27 4.05
C VAL A 224 11.35 -8.29 3.48
N SER A 225 11.60 -6.99 3.68
CA SER A 225 11.02 -5.95 2.84
C SER A 225 11.52 -6.20 1.42
N ASP A 226 10.64 -6.63 0.52
CA ASP A 226 10.99 -6.83 -0.89
C ASP A 226 10.79 -5.50 -1.64
N PRO A 227 11.87 -4.76 -1.98
CA PRO A 227 11.76 -3.50 -2.71
C PRO A 227 11.22 -3.70 -4.14
N GLU A 228 11.30 -4.91 -4.69
CA GLU A 228 10.82 -5.22 -6.05
C GLU A 228 9.28 -5.23 -6.08
N ALA A 229 8.63 -5.64 -4.98
CA ALA A 229 7.17 -5.58 -4.85
C ALA A 229 6.65 -4.13 -4.81
N ALA A 230 7.39 -3.21 -4.17
CA ALA A 230 7.02 -1.80 -4.10
C ALA A 230 7.15 -1.09 -5.46
N ASP A 231 8.19 -1.39 -6.22
CA ASP A 231 8.39 -0.81 -7.56
C ASP A 231 7.41 -1.36 -8.59
N ASN A 232 7.04 -2.64 -8.50
CA ASN A 232 6.03 -3.24 -9.36
C ASN A 232 4.64 -2.61 -9.14
N LEU A 233 4.29 -2.28 -7.89
CA LEU A 233 3.03 -1.60 -7.58
C LEU A 233 3.00 -0.16 -8.08
N ARG A 234 4.12 0.58 -7.97
CA ARG A 234 4.26 1.93 -8.56
C ARG A 234 4.08 1.91 -10.08
N GLN A 235 4.64 0.92 -10.76
CA GLN A 235 4.49 0.75 -12.21
C GLN A 235 3.05 0.36 -12.61
N ALA A 236 2.40 -0.49 -11.83
CA ALA A 236 1.01 -0.89 -12.07
C ALA A 236 0.04 0.30 -11.92
N LEU A 237 0.21 1.13 -10.89
CA LEU A 237 -0.62 2.32 -10.64
C LEU A 237 -0.41 3.40 -11.72
N ALA A 238 0.82 3.62 -12.16
CA ALA A 238 1.12 4.54 -13.27
C ALA A 238 0.47 4.08 -14.59
N THR A 239 0.44 2.77 -14.81
CA THR A 239 -0.19 2.20 -16.01
C THR A 239 -1.71 2.31 -15.93
N TRP A 240 -2.32 2.07 -14.77
CA TRP A 240 -3.78 2.17 -14.59
C TRP A 240 -4.30 3.60 -14.76
N ASN A 241 -3.63 4.60 -14.18
CA ASN A 241 -3.99 6.02 -14.36
C ASN A 241 -3.83 6.52 -15.81
N SER A 242 -3.02 5.85 -16.63
CA SER A 242 -2.86 6.18 -18.05
C SER A 242 -3.94 5.58 -18.97
N VAL A 243 -4.68 4.58 -18.46
CA VAL A 243 -5.72 3.85 -19.22
C VAL A 243 -7.12 4.36 -18.88
N THR A 244 -7.31 4.98 -17.72
CA THR A 244 -8.60 5.50 -17.23
C THR A 244 -8.77 7.02 -17.37
N GLY A 245 -7.79 7.71 -17.99
CA GLY A 245 -7.85 9.13 -18.34
C GLY A 245 -8.46 9.40 -19.72
#